data_AF-A0A951KUA7-F1
#
_entry.id   AF-A0A951KUA7-F1
#
_cell.length_a   1.000
_cell.length_b   1.000
_cell.length_c   1.000
_cell.angle_alpha   90.00
_cell.angle_beta   90.00
_cell.angle_gamma   90.00
#
_symmetry.space_group_name_H-M   'P 1'
#
loop_
_entity.id
_entity.type
_entity.pdbx_description
1 polymer ?
#
loop_
_entity_poly.entity_id
_entity_poly.type
_entity_poly.pdbx_seq_one_letter_code
_entity_poly.pdbx_strand_id
1 'polypeptide(L)' 'TFADVPAGELLVYEDADRRLAVAVNQGSAVQRLGISVGSSLRIAPA' A
#
# COMPACT_ATOMS: atom_id res chain seq x y z
N THR A 1 6.37 8.34 -4.19
CA THR A 1 7.13 7.88 -3.00
C THR A 1 6.36 8.22 -1.74
N PHE A 2 6.83 7.80 -0.56
CA PHE A 2 6.15 8.15 0.72
C PHE A 2 6.08 9.66 1.00
N ALA A 3 7.00 10.45 0.44
CA ALA A 3 7.02 11.90 0.63
C ALA A 3 5.88 12.63 -0.10
N ASP A 4 5.29 11.98 -1.12
CA ASP A 4 4.29 12.60 -2.01
C ASP A 4 2.85 12.41 -1.51
N VAL A 5 2.68 11.66 -0.41
CA VAL A 5 1.38 11.22 0.10
C VAL A 5 1.27 11.57 1.58
N PRO A 6 0.16 12.15 2.07
CA PRO A 6 0.00 12.47 3.49
C PRO A 6 0.14 11.25 4.41
N ALA A 7 0.53 11.47 5.67
CA ALA A 7 0.52 10.41 6.68
C ALA A 7 -0.90 9.86 6.87
N GLY A 8 -1.03 8.53 6.95
CA GLY A 8 -2.31 7.82 7.06
C GLY A 8 -2.98 7.48 5.73
N GLU A 9 -2.49 8.02 4.60
CA GLU A 9 -3.05 7.75 3.27
C GLU A 9 -2.39 6.56 2.58
N LEU A 10 -3.15 5.91 1.70
CA LEU A 10 -2.71 4.76 0.91
C LEU A 10 -1.82 5.20 -0.27
N LEU A 11 -0.79 4.42 -0.55
CA LEU A 11 0.01 4.54 -1.76
C LEU A 11 0.37 3.18 -2.38
N VAL A 12 0.50 3.18 -3.69
CA VAL A 12 1.06 2.09 -4.49
C VAL A 12 2.45 2.50 -4.96
N TYR A 13 3.44 1.63 -4.79
CA TYR A 13 4.82 1.89 -5.20
C TYR A 13 5.56 0.59 -5.51
N GLU A 14 6.73 0.69 -6.15
CA GLU A 14 7.65 -0.44 -6.33
C GLU A 14 8.61 -0.52 -5.14
N ASP A 15 8.69 -1.67 -4.49
CA ASP A 15 9.59 -1.89 -3.35
C ASP A 15 11.04 -2.19 -3.78
N ALA A 16 11.93 -2.36 -2.80
CA ALA A 16 13.34 -2.64 -3.05
C ALA A 16 13.59 -3.99 -3.77
N ASP A 17 12.62 -4.91 -3.72
CA ASP A 17 12.67 -6.21 -4.39
C ASP A 17 12.00 -6.18 -5.78
N ARG A 18 11.68 -4.99 -6.30
CA ARG A 18 11.00 -4.77 -7.58
C ARG A 18 9.62 -5.41 -7.65
N ARG A 19 8.89 -5.41 -6.53
CA ARG A 19 7.51 -5.85 -6.46
C ARG A 19 6.57 -4.66 -6.31
N LEU A 20 5.39 -4.79 -6.88
CA LEU A 20 4.31 -3.85 -6.64
C LEU A 20 3.81 -4.01 -5.21
N ALA A 21 3.88 -2.94 -4.43
CA ALA A 21 3.51 -2.92 -3.02
C ALA A 21 2.43 -1.87 -2.74
N VAL A 22 1.63 -2.13 -1.71
CA VAL A 22 0.63 -1.20 -1.16
C VAL A 22 1.01 -0.91 0.28
N ALA A 23 1.10 0.38 0.63
CA ALA A 23 1.40 0.82 1.98
C ALA A 23 0.45 1.93 2.43
N VAL A 24 0.44 2.18 3.74
CA VAL A 24 -0.11 3.39 4.34
C VAL A 24 1.08 4.22 4.81
N ASN A 25 1.15 5.48 4.41
CA ASN A 25 2.26 6.32 4.85
C ASN A 25 2.24 6.47 6.38
N GLN A 26 3.36 6.15 7.04
CA GLN A 26 3.47 6.10 8.50
C GLN A 26 2.38 5.23 9.18
N GLY A 27 1.98 4.12 8.54
CA GLY A 27 0.94 3.24 9.07
C GLY A 27 1.02 1.81 8.53
N SER A 28 -0.04 1.04 8.80
CA SER A 28 -0.15 -0.38 8.43
C SER A 28 -1.25 -0.60 7.39
N ALA A 29 -0.87 -1.05 6.20
CA ALA A 29 -1.85 -1.42 5.16
C ALA A 29 -2.68 -2.65 5.54
N VAL A 30 -2.07 -3.61 6.25
CA VAL A 30 -2.76 -4.80 6.78
C VAL A 30 -3.93 -4.41 7.68
N GLN A 31 -3.69 -3.50 8.63
CA GLN A 31 -4.75 -3.01 9.53
C GLN A 31 -5.76 -2.13 8.79
N ARG A 32 -5.29 -1.25 7.89
CA ARG A 32 -6.15 -0.29 7.19
C ARG A 32 -7.10 -0.94 6.18
N LEU A 33 -6.67 -2.03 5.55
CA LEU A 33 -7.43 -2.77 4.54
C LEU A 33 -8.11 -4.03 5.12
N GLY A 34 -7.77 -4.44 6.35
CA GLY A 34 -8.32 -5.66 6.97
C GLY A 34 -7.92 -6.94 6.25
N ILE A 35 -6.69 -6.98 5.72
CA ILE A 35 -6.19 -8.09 4.88
C ILE A 35 -5.12 -8.90 5.59
N SER A 36 -4.82 -10.08 5.07
CA SER A 36 -3.76 -10.97 5.54
C SER A 36 -2.93 -11.53 4.37
N VAL A 37 -1.83 -12.22 4.67
CA VAL A 37 -1.04 -12.93 3.65
C VAL A 37 -1.94 -13.92 2.92
N GLY A 38 -1.91 -13.88 1.58
CA GLY A 38 -2.79 -14.69 0.72
C GLY A 38 -4.09 -13.99 0.31
N SER A 39 -4.40 -12.81 0.89
CA SER A 39 -5.52 -11.98 0.44
C SER A 39 -5.26 -11.45 -0.98
N SER A 40 -6.29 -11.42 -1.81
CA SER A 40 -6.23 -10.82 -3.14
C SER A 40 -6.52 -9.32 -3.09
N LEU A 41 -5.72 -8.52 -3.79
CA LEU A 41 -5.93 -7.08 -3.97
C LEU A 41 -6.16 -6.78 -5.45
N ARG A 42 -7.19 -5.98 -5.75
CA ARG A 42 -7.45 -5.45 -7.09
C ARG A 42 -7.10 -3.98 -7.13
N ILE A 43 -6.26 -3.61 -8.09
CA ILE A 43 -5.94 -2.22 -8.41
C ILE A 43 -6.65 -1.87 -9.71
N ALA A 44 -7.32 -0.72 -9.74
CA ALA A 44 -8.03 -0.22 -10.91
C ALA A 44 -7.80 1.30 -11.03
N PRO A 45 -7.82 1.85 -12.26
CA PRO A 45 -7.92 3.29 -12.46
C PRO A 45 -9.18 3.85 -11.80
N ALA A 46 -9.13 5.13 -11.44
CA ALA A 46 -10.30 5.89 -11.01
C ALA A 46 -11.26 6.14 -12.19
#